data_AF-A0A9P3US60-F1
#
_entry.id   AF-A0A9P3US60-F1
#
_cell.length_a   1.000
_cell.length_b   1.000
_cell.length_c   1.000
_cell.angle_alpha   90.00
_cell.angle_beta   90.00
_cell.angle_gamma   90.00
#
_symmetry.space_group_name_H-M   'P 1'
#
loop_
_entity.id
_entity.type
_entity.pdbx_description
1 polymer ?
#
loop_
_entity_poly.entity_id
_entity_poly.type
_entity_poly.pdbx_seq_one_letter_code
_entity_poly.pdbx_strand_id
1 'polypeptide(L)'
;MDMISTAPDVRTIAPYYGFASAKKANKPILLTGGPTTRESFAQCSSPALVVISIRLASVNAIGDSARVVFHNIAPFLPHKVAFVDLPWDFGDPRAEEAYDTNLQDLVQRLKTGDLKSFRTFSIFLTDHSDPERGDLHISSNEQGAARVSAVLDRLFPPELTQFFGREGRSTLTMLVCGAVVTVNESYTDLKAFANKGYFAWIMAFGQANLQPCLTNPLLQAASLSWFINNRRWMRCLTIFRASAPIPIFLCCERMNQLSVFFLNLPHYNKRSEFYFSAYASNLNLNLSAEAPVLCNVSLFLPAAKMTFFVGASGFGKSL
;
A
#
# COMPACT_ATOMS: atom_id res chain seq x y z
N MET A 1 -2.30 49.55 44.65
CA MET A 1 -2.79 49.30 43.27
C MET A 1 -1.54 48.93 42.49
N ASP A 2 -1.12 47.67 42.62
CA ASP A 2 0.17 47.21 42.11
C ASP A 2 -0.07 46.34 40.86
N MET A 3 0.53 46.77 39.76
CA MET A 3 0.46 46.12 38.45
C MET A 3 1.28 44.82 38.47
N ILE A 4 0.60 43.69 38.30
CA ILE A 4 1.23 42.40 38.02
C ILE A 4 1.62 42.38 36.54
N SER A 5 2.92 42.53 36.28
CA SER A 5 3.52 42.32 34.97
C SER A 5 3.72 40.81 34.74
N THR A 6 2.92 40.22 33.86
CA THR A 6 3.13 38.85 33.37
C THR A 6 4.06 38.88 32.18
N ALA A 7 5.34 38.61 32.41
CA ALA A 7 6.30 38.37 31.33
C ALA A 7 5.90 37.11 30.53
N PRO A 8 6.07 37.10 29.19
CA PRO A 8 5.74 35.94 28.38
C PRO A 8 6.64 34.74 28.71
N ASP A 9 6.01 33.58 28.87
CA ASP A 9 6.66 32.27 29.10
C ASP A 9 7.49 31.88 27.86
N VAL A 10 8.77 32.29 27.86
CA VAL A 10 9.74 31.88 26.84
C VAL A 10 10.09 30.42 27.10
N ARG A 11 9.38 29.52 26.42
CA ARG A 11 9.71 28.09 26.43
C ARG A 11 11.05 27.89 25.72
N THR A 12 12.10 27.75 26.51
CA THR A 12 13.43 27.32 26.07
C THR A 12 13.34 25.90 25.53
N ILE A 13 13.40 25.76 24.22
CA ILE A 13 13.70 24.48 23.57
C ILE A 13 15.08 24.06 24.08
N ALA A 14 15.18 22.86 24.66
CA ALA A 14 16.44 22.35 25.20
C ALA A 14 17.53 22.43 24.10
N PRO A 15 18.69 23.05 24.38
CA PRO A 15 19.75 23.17 23.38
C PRO A 15 20.25 21.76 23.02
N TYR A 16 20.35 21.50 21.71
CA TYR A 16 20.93 20.27 21.21
C TYR A 16 22.42 20.27 21.59
N TYR A 17 22.79 19.52 22.63
CA TYR A 17 24.19 19.38 23.05
C TYR A 17 24.94 18.56 21.99
N GLY A 18 25.64 19.25 21.08
CA GLY A 18 26.52 18.61 20.11
C GLY A 18 27.66 17.89 20.84
N PHE A 19 27.78 16.57 20.63
CA PHE A 19 28.84 15.72 21.21
C PHE A 19 30.28 16.17 20.89
N ALA A 20 30.46 17.17 20.04
CA ALA A 20 31.77 17.74 19.70
C ALA A 20 32.46 18.46 20.88
N SER A 21 31.70 18.98 21.85
CA SER A 21 32.27 19.70 23.01
C SER A 21 32.71 18.80 24.16
N ALA A 22 32.36 17.50 24.13
CA ALA A 22 32.68 16.54 25.18
C ALA A 22 34.16 16.15 25.26
N LYS A 23 34.96 16.39 24.21
CA LYS A 23 36.40 16.05 24.21
C LYS A 23 37.24 16.84 25.22
N LYS A 24 36.74 17.97 25.73
CA LYS A 24 37.50 18.85 26.64
C LYS A 24 37.26 18.56 28.12
N ALA A 25 36.20 17.85 28.47
CA ALA A 25 35.88 17.52 29.85
C ALA A 25 36.01 16.00 30.00
N ASN A 26 37.08 15.54 30.63
CA ASN A 26 37.34 14.13 30.97
C ASN A 26 36.34 13.59 32.02
N LYS A 27 35.07 13.99 31.93
CA LYS A 27 33.97 13.60 32.81
C LYS A 27 33.04 12.67 32.05
N PRO A 28 32.68 11.50 32.61
CA PRO A 28 31.65 10.66 32.02
C PRO A 28 30.36 11.46 31.90
N ILE A 29 29.81 11.51 30.68
CA ILE A 29 28.50 12.11 30.45
C ILE A 29 27.47 11.15 31.03
N LEU A 30 26.89 11.50 32.17
CA LEU A 30 25.75 10.79 32.71
C LEU A 30 24.50 11.25 31.93
N LEU A 31 24.10 10.47 30.93
CA LEU A 31 22.86 10.69 30.21
C LEU A 31 21.69 10.33 31.13
N THR A 32 21.13 11.32 31.82
CA THR A 32 19.87 11.19 32.56
C THR A 32 18.72 11.59 31.65
N GLY A 33 18.34 10.68 30.75
CA GLY A 33 17.04 10.76 30.11
C GLY A 33 16.00 10.14 31.05
N GLY A 34 15.00 10.91 31.47
CA GLY A 34 13.70 10.28 31.80
C GLY A 34 13.22 9.50 30.58
N PRO A 35 12.30 8.52 30.70
CA PRO A 35 11.78 7.78 29.55
C PRO A 35 11.03 8.74 28.60
N THR A 36 11.78 9.46 27.77
CA THR A 36 11.26 10.39 26.78
C THR A 36 10.79 9.53 25.64
N THR A 37 9.48 9.27 25.67
CA THR A 37 8.72 8.41 24.76
C THR A 37 9.16 6.96 24.87
N ARG A 38 8.24 6.08 25.29
CA ARG A 38 8.36 4.66 24.98
C ARG A 38 8.80 4.58 23.52
N GLU A 39 9.94 3.94 23.25
CA GLU A 39 10.17 3.36 21.94
C GLU A 39 8.90 2.57 21.66
N SER A 40 8.06 3.12 20.79
CA SER A 40 6.86 2.45 20.35
C SER A 40 7.39 1.39 19.40
N PHE A 41 7.94 0.32 19.97
CA PHE A 41 8.21 -0.90 19.23
C PHE A 41 6.91 -1.18 18.51
N ALA A 42 6.96 -1.13 17.18
CA ALA A 42 5.79 -1.42 16.38
C ALA A 42 5.30 -2.79 16.85
N GLN A 43 4.02 -2.89 17.17
CA GLN A 43 3.45 -4.17 17.55
C GLN A 43 3.63 -5.11 16.36
N CYS A 44 4.61 -6.02 16.45
CA CYS A 44 4.86 -6.99 15.40
C CYS A 44 3.79 -8.07 15.47
N SER A 45 2.81 -8.00 14.57
CA SER A 45 1.92 -9.13 14.30
C SER A 45 2.69 -10.21 13.54
N SER A 46 2.45 -11.46 13.91
CA SER A 46 2.99 -12.64 13.22
C SER A 46 1.84 -13.49 12.65
N PRO A 47 1.04 -12.94 11.70
CA PRO A 47 -0.06 -13.68 11.09
C PRO A 47 0.47 -14.79 10.18
N ALA A 48 -0.30 -15.88 10.06
CA ALA A 48 -0.13 -16.83 8.96
C ALA A 48 -0.68 -16.20 7.68
N LEU A 49 0.20 -15.91 6.73
CA LEU A 49 -0.05 -15.13 5.51
C LEU A 49 0.22 -15.93 4.24
N VAL A 50 -0.75 -15.97 3.32
CA VAL A 50 -0.51 -16.46 1.96
C VAL A 50 -0.39 -15.27 1.02
N VAL A 51 0.72 -15.19 0.30
CA VAL A 51 0.89 -14.27 -0.83
C VAL A 51 0.50 -15.00 -2.11
N ILE A 52 -0.55 -14.53 -2.77
CA ILE A 52 -1.08 -15.15 -3.99
C ILE A 52 -0.79 -14.20 -5.16
N SER A 53 -0.07 -14.69 -6.17
CA SER A 53 0.13 -14.01 -7.45
C SER A 53 -0.81 -14.62 -8.48
N ILE A 54 -1.79 -13.86 -8.94
CA ILE A 54 -2.65 -14.21 -10.07
C ILE A 54 -2.19 -13.32 -11.23
N ARG A 55 -1.55 -13.91 -12.24
CA ARG A 55 -0.93 -13.14 -13.32
C ARG A 55 -1.34 -13.69 -14.67
N LEU A 56 -1.59 -12.80 -15.64
CA LEU A 56 -1.74 -13.22 -17.03
C LEU A 56 -0.46 -13.95 -17.47
N ALA A 57 -0.59 -15.08 -18.15
CA ALA A 57 0.53 -15.97 -18.46
C ALA A 57 1.64 -15.30 -19.28
N SER A 58 1.29 -14.31 -20.12
CA SER A 58 2.25 -13.50 -20.87
C SER A 58 3.10 -12.58 -20.00
N VAL A 59 2.68 -12.27 -18.78
CA VAL A 59 3.45 -11.47 -17.83
C VAL A 59 4.51 -12.34 -17.17
N ASN A 60 5.78 -11.93 -17.35
CA ASN A 60 6.93 -12.67 -16.84
C ASN A 60 6.89 -12.77 -15.30
N ALA A 61 7.09 -13.98 -14.78
CA ALA A 61 7.21 -14.23 -13.34
C ALA A 61 8.48 -13.61 -12.73
N ILE A 62 9.52 -13.35 -13.54
CA ILE A 62 10.75 -12.72 -13.09
C ILE A 62 10.48 -11.25 -12.79
N GLY A 63 10.68 -10.87 -11.53
CA GLY A 63 10.41 -9.50 -11.07
C GLY A 63 8.96 -9.23 -10.69
N ASP A 64 8.12 -10.27 -10.64
CA ASP A 64 6.75 -10.17 -10.15
C ASP A 64 6.70 -9.53 -8.75
N SER A 65 5.90 -8.47 -8.63
CA SER A 65 5.76 -7.68 -7.41
C SER A 65 5.28 -8.52 -6.22
N ALA A 66 4.44 -9.54 -6.47
CA ALA A 66 3.98 -10.44 -5.41
C ALA A 66 5.15 -11.22 -4.79
N ARG A 67 6.06 -11.72 -5.64
CA ARG A 67 7.26 -12.45 -5.21
C ARG A 67 8.23 -11.52 -4.46
N VAL A 68 8.38 -10.28 -4.92
CA VAL A 68 9.19 -9.26 -4.23
C VAL A 68 8.63 -8.95 -2.84
N VAL A 69 7.30 -8.84 -2.71
CA VAL A 69 6.64 -8.67 -1.41
C VAL A 69 6.82 -9.89 -0.53
N PHE A 70 6.65 -11.10 -1.05
CA PHE A 70 6.87 -12.34 -0.31
C PHE A 70 8.28 -12.42 0.28
N HIS A 71 9.33 -12.17 -0.51
CA HIS A 71 10.70 -12.19 0.01
C HIS A 71 10.97 -11.08 1.02
N ASN A 72 10.32 -9.93 0.89
CA ASN A 72 10.46 -8.82 1.83
C ASN A 72 9.82 -9.12 3.19
N ILE A 73 8.70 -9.85 3.23
CA ILE A 73 7.99 -10.17 4.47
C ILE A 73 8.43 -11.49 5.12
N ALA A 74 9.00 -12.41 4.35
CA ALA A 74 9.36 -13.75 4.83
C ALA A 74 10.30 -13.77 6.06
N PRO A 75 11.32 -12.89 6.17
CA PRO A 75 12.17 -12.84 7.36
C PRO A 75 11.41 -12.53 8.67
N PHE A 76 10.25 -11.89 8.58
CA PHE A 76 9.42 -11.53 9.74
C PHE A 76 8.40 -12.62 10.11
N LEU A 77 8.14 -13.58 9.21
CA LEU A 77 7.09 -14.61 9.35
C LEU A 77 7.66 -16.02 9.10
N PRO A 78 8.65 -16.48 9.88
CA PRO A 78 9.27 -17.79 9.68
C PRO A 78 8.21 -18.89 9.77
N HIS A 79 8.12 -19.73 8.74
CA HIS A 79 7.14 -20.83 8.59
C HIS A 79 5.66 -20.40 8.63
N LYS A 80 5.39 -19.10 8.57
CA LYS A 80 4.03 -18.51 8.60
C LYS A 80 3.74 -17.69 7.36
N VAL A 81 4.55 -17.83 6.32
CA VAL A 81 4.29 -17.25 5.01
C VAL A 81 4.34 -18.34 3.95
N ALA A 82 3.38 -18.31 3.03
CA ALA A 82 3.36 -19.16 1.84
C ALA A 82 3.25 -18.28 0.59
N PHE A 83 3.82 -18.74 -0.52
CA PHE A 83 3.68 -18.12 -1.83
C PHE A 83 2.97 -19.09 -2.78
N VAL A 84 2.00 -18.57 -3.53
CA VAL A 84 1.26 -19.31 -4.55
C VAL A 84 1.25 -18.49 -5.83
N ASP A 85 1.63 -19.10 -6.95
CA ASP A 85 1.62 -18.50 -8.28
C ASP A 85 0.54 -19.18 -9.12
N LEU A 86 -0.39 -18.40 -9.66
CA LEU A 86 -1.51 -18.82 -10.48
C LEU A 86 -1.47 -18.08 -11.82
N PRO A 87 -0.60 -18.51 -12.76
CA PRO A 87 -0.64 -18.01 -14.12
C PRO A 87 -1.97 -18.41 -14.77
N TRP A 88 -2.57 -17.52 -15.55
CA TRP A 88 -3.83 -17.78 -16.23
C TRP A 88 -3.79 -17.28 -17.68
N ASP A 89 -4.49 -17.99 -18.56
CA ASP A 89 -4.73 -17.61 -19.96
C ASP A 89 -6.01 -18.33 -20.41
N PHE A 90 -7.09 -17.58 -20.60
CA PHE A 90 -8.39 -18.12 -21.01
C PHE A 90 -8.56 -18.15 -22.54
N GLY A 91 -7.54 -17.74 -23.30
CA GLY A 91 -7.50 -17.92 -24.76
C GLY A 91 -6.92 -19.27 -25.18
N ASP A 92 -6.16 -19.95 -24.32
CA ASP A 92 -5.64 -21.30 -24.53
C ASP A 92 -6.37 -22.31 -23.63
N PRO A 93 -7.18 -23.24 -24.19
CA PRO A 93 -7.90 -24.25 -23.41
C PRO A 93 -7.03 -25.07 -22.46
N ARG A 94 -5.75 -25.31 -22.82
CA ARG A 94 -4.82 -26.06 -21.97
C ARG A 94 -4.38 -25.23 -20.77
N ALA A 95 -4.17 -23.94 -20.98
CA ALA A 95 -3.80 -23.02 -19.91
C ALA A 95 -4.99 -22.74 -18.98
N GLU A 96 -6.21 -22.69 -19.52
CA GLU A 96 -7.43 -22.61 -18.72
C GLU A 96 -7.61 -23.86 -17.84
N GLU A 97 -7.49 -25.07 -18.39
CA GLU A 97 -7.55 -26.31 -17.62
C GLU A 97 -6.46 -26.37 -16.53
N ALA A 98 -5.25 -25.92 -16.86
CA ALA A 98 -4.15 -25.82 -15.89
C ALA A 98 -4.46 -24.82 -14.77
N TYR A 99 -5.06 -23.66 -15.09
CA TYR A 99 -5.49 -22.69 -14.10
C TYR A 99 -6.54 -23.28 -13.16
N ASP A 100 -7.56 -23.95 -13.70
CA ASP A 100 -8.61 -24.59 -12.91
C ASP A 100 -8.04 -25.67 -11.99
N THR A 101 -7.12 -26.50 -12.50
CA THR A 101 -6.44 -27.52 -11.70
C THR A 101 -5.66 -26.90 -10.54
N ASN A 102 -4.86 -25.85 -10.81
CA ASN A 102 -4.08 -25.15 -9.79
C ASN A 102 -4.97 -24.43 -8.76
N LEU A 103 -6.10 -23.89 -9.21
CA LEU A 103 -7.08 -23.24 -8.35
C LEU A 103 -7.74 -24.25 -7.41
N GLN A 104 -8.13 -25.43 -7.92
CA GLN A 104 -8.69 -26.50 -7.10
C GLN A 104 -7.66 -27.05 -6.09
N ASP A 105 -6.38 -27.19 -6.48
CA ASP A 105 -5.30 -27.54 -5.55
C ASP A 105 -5.18 -26.50 -4.43
N LEU A 106 -5.15 -25.20 -4.77
CA LEU A 106 -5.12 -24.13 -3.77
C LEU A 106 -6.32 -24.21 -2.82
N VAL A 107 -7.53 -24.38 -3.34
CA VAL A 107 -8.75 -24.53 -2.53
C VAL A 107 -8.63 -25.73 -1.60
N GLN A 108 -8.12 -26.86 -2.08
CA GLN A 108 -7.94 -28.06 -1.26
C GLN A 108 -6.88 -27.86 -0.17
N ARG A 109 -5.78 -27.17 -0.48
CA ARG A 109 -4.74 -26.80 0.50
C ARG A 109 -5.29 -25.88 1.59
N LEU A 110 -6.20 -24.96 1.25
CA LEU A 110 -6.88 -24.08 2.20
C LEU A 110 -7.96 -24.79 3.04
N LYS A 111 -8.67 -25.76 2.46
CA LYS A 111 -9.71 -26.54 3.16
C LYS A 111 -9.13 -27.54 4.15
N THR A 112 -8.21 -28.38 3.67
CA THR A 112 -7.75 -29.57 4.41
C THR A 112 -6.24 -29.75 4.43
N GLY A 113 -5.49 -29.02 3.62
CA GLY A 113 -4.04 -29.19 3.48
C GLY A 113 -3.19 -28.30 4.39
N ASP A 114 -1.99 -27.99 3.91
CA ASP A 114 -0.94 -27.24 4.61
C ASP A 114 -1.31 -25.77 4.87
N LEU A 115 -2.21 -25.19 4.08
CA LEU A 115 -2.66 -23.80 4.22
C LEU A 115 -3.91 -23.65 5.10
N LYS A 116 -4.42 -24.73 5.70
CA LYS A 116 -5.66 -24.73 6.51
C LYS A 116 -5.65 -23.75 7.68
N SER A 117 -4.50 -23.40 8.25
CA SER A 117 -4.39 -22.45 9.37
C SER A 117 -4.25 -20.99 8.92
N PHE A 118 -4.08 -20.73 7.62
CA PHE A 118 -3.87 -19.39 7.10
C PHE A 118 -5.21 -18.66 6.97
N ARG A 119 -5.26 -17.43 7.50
CA ARG A 119 -6.47 -16.59 7.50
C ARG A 119 -6.23 -15.21 6.91
N THR A 120 -5.00 -14.93 6.50
CA THR A 120 -4.58 -13.65 5.96
C THR A 120 -3.99 -13.85 4.59
N PHE A 121 -4.39 -13.00 3.64
CA PHE A 121 -4.05 -13.17 2.25
C PHE A 121 -3.57 -11.83 1.66
N SER A 122 -2.48 -11.86 0.89
CA SER A 122 -2.01 -10.74 0.09
C SER A 122 -2.07 -11.14 -1.37
N ILE A 123 -3.15 -10.76 -2.05
CA ILE A 123 -3.41 -11.12 -3.42
C ILE A 123 -2.88 -10.02 -4.33
N PHE A 124 -2.16 -10.41 -5.36
CA PHE A 124 -1.72 -9.56 -6.46
C PHE A 124 -2.37 -10.06 -7.74
N LEU A 125 -3.06 -9.17 -8.45
CA LEU A 125 -3.59 -9.42 -9.78
C LEU A 125 -2.75 -8.62 -10.77
N THR A 126 -2.00 -9.28 -11.63
CA THR A 126 -1.16 -8.63 -12.65
C THR A 126 -1.70 -8.92 -14.04
N ASP A 127 -2.11 -7.89 -14.75
CA ASP A 127 -2.76 -7.99 -16.05
C ASP A 127 -2.53 -6.74 -16.91
N HIS A 128 -2.93 -6.79 -18.16
CA HIS A 128 -3.14 -5.65 -19.03
C HIS A 128 -4.62 -5.27 -19.08
N SER A 129 -4.89 -4.03 -19.48
CA SER A 129 -6.26 -3.59 -19.74
C SER A 129 -6.33 -2.87 -21.07
N ASP A 130 -7.44 -3.06 -21.77
CA ASP A 130 -7.80 -2.31 -22.96
C ASP A 130 -7.83 -0.80 -22.62
N PRO A 131 -7.06 0.06 -23.32
CA PRO A 131 -6.92 1.46 -22.96
C PRO A 131 -8.19 2.29 -23.18
N GLU A 132 -9.09 1.85 -24.07
CA GLU A 132 -10.31 2.57 -24.43
C GLU A 132 -11.49 2.11 -23.58
N ARG A 133 -11.63 0.80 -23.40
CA ARG A 133 -12.76 0.18 -22.69
C ARG A 133 -12.48 -0.07 -21.22
N GLY A 134 -11.21 -0.16 -20.82
CA GLY A 134 -10.80 -0.57 -19.48
C GLY A 134 -11.11 -2.05 -19.17
N ASP A 135 -11.40 -2.84 -20.18
CA ASP A 135 -11.61 -4.29 -20.08
C ASP A 135 -10.29 -4.98 -19.72
N LEU A 136 -10.34 -6.04 -18.91
CA LEU A 136 -9.17 -6.87 -18.60
C LEU A 136 -8.90 -7.80 -19.77
N HIS A 137 -7.62 -8.02 -20.10
CA HIS A 137 -7.29 -9.01 -21.12
C HIS A 137 -7.77 -10.38 -20.66
N ILE A 138 -7.95 -11.34 -21.59
CA ILE A 138 -8.32 -12.72 -21.21
C ILE A 138 -7.33 -13.76 -21.73
N SER A 139 -6.36 -13.34 -22.53
CA SER A 139 -5.36 -14.24 -23.09
C SER A 139 -4.02 -13.56 -23.26
N SER A 140 -2.99 -14.36 -23.45
CA SER A 140 -1.69 -13.87 -23.88
C SER A 140 -1.79 -13.18 -25.25
N ASN A 141 -0.82 -12.32 -25.55
CA ASN A 141 -0.69 -11.59 -26.82
C ASN A 141 -1.86 -10.65 -27.16
N GLU A 142 -2.57 -10.17 -26.14
CA GLU A 142 -3.66 -9.17 -26.31
C GLU A 142 -4.83 -9.70 -27.17
N GLN A 143 -4.99 -11.03 -27.26
CA GLN A 143 -6.06 -11.65 -28.05
C GLN A 143 -7.38 -11.72 -27.28
N GLY A 144 -7.94 -10.54 -27.05
CA GLY A 144 -9.25 -10.39 -26.44
C GLY A 144 -9.18 -9.78 -25.05
N ALA A 145 -10.25 -9.06 -24.73
CA ALA A 145 -10.48 -8.46 -23.44
C ALA A 145 -11.95 -8.58 -23.09
N ALA A 146 -12.25 -8.73 -21.81
CA ALA A 146 -13.59 -8.86 -21.28
C ALA A 146 -13.79 -7.90 -20.10
N ARG A 147 -15.07 -7.64 -19.80
CA ARG A 147 -15.44 -6.77 -18.68
C ARG A 147 -14.75 -7.18 -17.39
N VAL A 148 -14.31 -6.17 -16.63
CA VAL A 148 -13.65 -6.35 -15.33
C VAL A 148 -14.45 -7.29 -14.43
N SER A 149 -15.77 -7.16 -14.38
CA SER A 149 -16.62 -8.04 -13.57
C SER A 149 -16.55 -9.51 -13.98
N ALA A 150 -16.54 -9.79 -15.29
CA ALA A 150 -16.51 -11.16 -15.80
C ALA A 150 -15.17 -11.84 -15.50
N VAL A 151 -14.07 -11.13 -15.73
CA VAL A 151 -12.72 -11.65 -15.44
C VAL A 151 -12.52 -11.83 -13.94
N LEU A 152 -12.88 -10.84 -13.12
CA LEU A 152 -12.75 -10.97 -11.66
C LEU A 152 -13.64 -12.08 -11.09
N ASP A 153 -14.85 -12.29 -11.61
CA ASP A 153 -15.71 -13.39 -11.14
C ASP A 153 -15.16 -14.76 -11.55
N ARG A 154 -14.46 -14.86 -12.68
CA ARG A 154 -13.75 -16.08 -13.10
C ARG A 154 -12.50 -16.35 -12.25
N LEU A 155 -11.71 -15.32 -11.94
CA LEU A 155 -10.48 -15.44 -11.14
C LEU A 155 -10.75 -15.63 -9.65
N PHE A 156 -11.89 -15.16 -9.16
CA PHE A 156 -12.29 -15.19 -7.75
C PHE A 156 -13.62 -15.91 -7.55
N PRO A 157 -13.69 -17.22 -7.86
CA PRO A 157 -14.95 -17.94 -7.71
C PRO A 157 -15.34 -18.11 -6.24
N PRO A 158 -16.62 -18.42 -5.94
CA PRO A 158 -17.13 -18.57 -4.57
C PRO A 158 -16.32 -19.53 -3.70
N GLU A 159 -15.80 -20.61 -4.29
CA GLU A 159 -15.02 -21.64 -3.63
C GLU A 159 -13.71 -21.10 -3.07
N LEU A 160 -13.12 -20.10 -3.71
CA LEU A 160 -11.91 -19.41 -3.23
C LEU A 160 -12.26 -18.22 -2.33
N THR A 161 -13.24 -17.40 -2.72
CA THR A 161 -13.56 -16.14 -2.01
C THR A 161 -14.13 -16.34 -0.62
N GLN A 162 -14.71 -17.50 -0.33
CA GLN A 162 -15.12 -17.88 1.04
C GLN A 162 -13.97 -17.82 2.07
N PHE A 163 -12.71 -17.95 1.63
CA PHE A 163 -11.54 -17.85 2.50
C PHE A 163 -11.09 -16.41 2.78
N PHE A 164 -11.49 -15.46 1.94
CA PHE A 164 -10.99 -14.08 2.02
C PHE A 164 -11.78 -13.20 3.00
N GLY A 165 -12.97 -13.63 3.44
CA GLY A 165 -13.95 -12.83 4.19
C GLY A 165 -13.94 -12.88 5.74
N ARG A 166 -14.68 -11.89 6.30
CA ARG A 166 -15.15 -11.59 7.69
C ARG A 166 -14.16 -11.55 8.86
N GLU A 167 -13.14 -12.40 8.94
CA GLU A 167 -12.18 -12.39 10.06
C GLU A 167 -10.74 -12.08 9.61
N GLY A 168 -10.46 -12.23 8.32
CA GLY A 168 -9.14 -12.06 7.71
C GLY A 168 -8.79 -10.63 7.32
N ARG A 169 -7.49 -10.38 7.17
CA ARG A 169 -6.93 -9.11 6.66
C ARG A 169 -6.52 -9.21 5.20
N SER A 170 -7.40 -9.78 4.39
CA SER A 170 -7.14 -10.05 2.98
C SER A 170 -7.04 -8.74 2.20
N THR A 171 -6.00 -8.60 1.38
CA THR A 171 -5.78 -7.43 0.52
C THR A 171 -5.70 -7.85 -0.93
N LEU A 172 -6.25 -7.05 -1.84
CA LEU A 172 -6.07 -7.22 -3.28
C LEU A 172 -5.27 -6.03 -3.83
N THR A 173 -4.20 -6.30 -4.57
CA THR A 173 -3.43 -5.29 -5.31
C THR A 173 -3.53 -5.60 -6.80
N MET A 174 -4.21 -4.74 -7.54
CA MET A 174 -4.37 -4.83 -8.99
C MET A 174 -3.25 -4.05 -9.68
N LEU A 175 -2.25 -4.76 -10.18
CA LEU A 175 -1.15 -4.29 -11.00
C LEU A 175 -1.55 -4.34 -12.47
N VAL A 176 -2.55 -3.52 -12.80
CA VAL A 176 -3.14 -3.41 -14.13
C VAL A 176 -2.96 -1.98 -14.65
N CYS A 177 -2.93 -1.81 -15.97
CA CYS A 177 -2.96 -0.50 -16.59
C CYS A 177 -4.16 0.34 -16.14
N GLY A 178 -3.99 1.66 -16.22
CA GLY A 178 -4.87 2.65 -15.60
C GLY A 178 -6.32 2.65 -16.03
N ALA A 179 -6.60 2.11 -17.21
CA ALA A 179 -7.94 2.16 -17.82
C ALA A 179 -9.01 1.52 -16.93
N VAL A 180 -8.66 0.49 -16.14
CA VAL A 180 -9.58 -0.16 -15.19
C VAL A 180 -10.20 0.82 -14.19
N VAL A 181 -9.44 1.84 -13.76
CA VAL A 181 -9.93 2.83 -12.76
C VAL A 181 -10.25 4.19 -13.37
N THR A 182 -9.81 4.47 -14.59
CA THR A 182 -10.09 5.75 -15.28
C THR A 182 -11.30 5.69 -16.20
N VAL A 183 -11.66 4.51 -16.73
CA VAL A 183 -12.88 4.30 -17.53
C VAL A 183 -14.06 4.03 -16.59
N ASN A 184 -15.16 4.74 -16.79
CA ASN A 184 -16.27 4.79 -15.84
C ASN A 184 -17.00 3.44 -15.68
N GLU A 185 -17.17 2.71 -16.79
CA GLU A 185 -17.80 1.39 -16.85
C GLU A 185 -16.96 0.36 -16.08
N SER A 186 -15.66 0.27 -16.40
CA SER A 186 -14.71 -0.60 -15.68
C SER A 186 -14.58 -0.24 -14.21
N TYR A 187 -14.58 1.05 -13.89
CA TYR A 187 -14.54 1.50 -12.51
C TYR A 187 -15.81 1.07 -11.77
N THR A 188 -16.99 1.17 -12.39
CA THR A 188 -18.27 0.70 -11.84
C THR A 188 -18.24 -0.80 -11.55
N ASP A 189 -17.70 -1.60 -12.47
CA ASP A 189 -17.52 -3.04 -12.27
C ASP A 189 -16.57 -3.34 -11.10
N LEU A 190 -15.47 -2.60 -11.00
CA LEU A 190 -14.54 -2.71 -9.88
C LEU A 190 -15.21 -2.34 -8.54
N LYS A 191 -16.04 -1.30 -8.50
CA LYS A 191 -16.83 -0.94 -7.31
C LYS A 191 -17.77 -2.07 -6.91
N ALA A 192 -18.49 -2.62 -7.89
CA ALA A 192 -19.42 -3.71 -7.65
C ALA A 192 -18.70 -4.93 -7.06
N PHE A 193 -17.52 -5.26 -7.58
CA PHE A 193 -16.66 -6.29 -7.03
C PHE A 193 -16.15 -5.97 -5.62
N ALA A 194 -15.67 -4.74 -5.38
CA ALA A 194 -15.22 -4.29 -4.05
C ALA A 194 -16.33 -4.39 -2.99
N ASN A 195 -17.56 -4.09 -3.38
CA ASN A 195 -18.74 -4.16 -2.52
C ASN A 195 -19.13 -5.60 -2.13
N LYS A 196 -18.61 -6.64 -2.80
CA LYS A 196 -18.76 -8.03 -2.37
C LYS A 196 -18.06 -8.30 -1.02
N GLY A 197 -17.13 -7.43 -0.60
CA GLY A 197 -16.56 -7.43 0.75
C GLY A 197 -15.55 -8.55 1.01
N TYR A 198 -14.98 -9.14 -0.05
CA TYR A 198 -13.94 -10.18 0.05
C TYR A 198 -12.61 -9.66 0.61
N PHE A 199 -12.30 -8.39 0.37
CA PHE A 199 -11.03 -7.80 0.76
C PHE A 199 -11.25 -6.65 1.75
N ALA A 200 -10.38 -6.57 2.75
CA ALA A 200 -10.34 -5.45 3.67
C ALA A 200 -9.87 -4.18 2.96
N TRP A 201 -9.09 -4.35 1.88
CA TRP A 201 -8.53 -3.28 1.08
C TRP A 201 -8.24 -3.76 -0.34
N ILE A 202 -8.51 -2.88 -1.30
CA ILE A 202 -8.17 -3.06 -2.71
C ILE A 202 -7.29 -1.88 -3.12
N MET A 203 -6.17 -2.18 -3.77
CA MET A 203 -5.27 -1.24 -4.41
C MET A 203 -5.41 -1.41 -5.90
N ALA A 204 -5.55 -0.33 -6.65
CA ALA A 204 -5.46 -0.37 -8.11
C ALA A 204 -4.72 0.84 -8.63
N PHE A 205 -4.08 0.73 -9.79
CA PHE A 205 -3.27 1.78 -10.36
C PHE A 205 -3.97 2.49 -11.53
N GLY A 206 -4.00 3.82 -11.59
CA GLY A 206 -4.57 4.58 -12.72
C GLY A 206 -3.56 4.99 -13.80
N GLN A 207 -2.32 4.52 -13.70
CA GLN A 207 -1.29 4.89 -14.67
C GLN A 207 -1.51 4.17 -16.00
N ALA A 208 -1.60 4.93 -17.09
CA ALA A 208 -1.45 4.35 -18.41
C ALA A 208 -0.06 3.70 -18.56
N ASN A 209 0.00 2.47 -19.07
CA ASN A 209 1.27 1.72 -19.21
C ASN A 209 2.02 1.56 -17.88
N LEU A 210 1.30 1.20 -16.81
CA LEU A 210 1.89 0.92 -15.51
C LEU A 210 3.09 -0.03 -15.65
N GLN A 211 4.20 0.31 -15.01
CA GLN A 211 5.36 -0.56 -14.88
C GLN A 211 5.36 -1.15 -13.46
N PRO A 212 4.90 -2.40 -13.25
CA PRO A 212 4.71 -2.95 -11.90
C PRO A 212 5.97 -2.88 -11.03
N CYS A 213 7.15 -3.05 -11.64
CA CYS A 213 8.43 -2.97 -10.94
C CYS A 213 8.68 -1.63 -10.22
N LEU A 214 8.15 -0.51 -10.75
CA LEU A 214 8.28 0.81 -10.12
C LEU A 214 7.43 0.95 -8.85
N THR A 215 6.44 0.07 -8.67
CA THR A 215 5.58 0.05 -7.48
C THR A 215 6.17 -0.77 -6.33
N ASN A 216 7.20 -1.58 -6.59
CA ASN A 216 7.75 -2.53 -5.61
C ASN A 216 8.11 -1.90 -4.25
N PRO A 217 8.82 -0.74 -4.17
CA PRO A 217 9.13 -0.13 -2.88
C PRO A 217 7.88 0.25 -2.08
N LEU A 218 6.84 0.72 -2.76
CA LEU A 218 5.55 1.04 -2.14
C LEU A 218 4.87 -0.24 -1.62
N LEU A 219 4.81 -1.29 -2.42
CA LEU A 219 4.15 -2.55 -2.05
C LEU A 219 4.87 -3.25 -0.89
N GLN A 220 6.20 -3.17 -0.84
CA GLN A 220 7.01 -3.64 0.28
C GLN A 220 6.70 -2.85 1.55
N ALA A 221 6.67 -1.51 1.48
CA ALA A 221 6.33 -0.68 2.63
C ALA A 221 4.89 -0.90 3.11
N ALA A 222 3.94 -1.01 2.18
CA ALA A 222 2.53 -1.27 2.46
C ALA A 222 2.33 -2.64 3.13
N SER A 223 2.95 -3.70 2.59
CA SER A 223 2.86 -5.05 3.16
C SER A 223 3.47 -5.15 4.56
N LEU A 224 4.63 -4.52 4.81
CA LEU A 224 5.21 -4.46 6.16
C LEU A 224 4.30 -3.71 7.14
N SER A 225 3.77 -2.56 6.71
CA SER A 225 2.83 -1.77 7.52
C SER A 225 1.60 -2.58 7.90
N TRP A 226 1.01 -3.28 6.92
CA TRP A 226 -0.25 -3.99 7.08
C TRP A 226 -0.14 -5.32 7.83
N PHE A 227 0.84 -6.16 7.46
CA PHE A 227 0.95 -7.53 7.97
C PHE A 227 1.91 -7.67 9.15
N ILE A 228 2.96 -6.83 9.23
CA ILE A 228 3.96 -6.93 10.29
C ILE A 228 3.68 -5.90 11.39
N ASN A 229 3.51 -4.63 11.04
CA ASN A 229 3.39 -3.57 12.06
C ASN A 229 1.98 -3.41 12.62
N ASN A 230 1.04 -4.29 12.22
CA ASN A 230 -0.36 -4.21 12.61
C ASN A 230 -0.98 -2.82 12.36
N ARG A 231 -0.41 -2.03 11.44
CA ARG A 231 -0.92 -0.69 11.16
C ARG A 231 -2.12 -0.86 10.25
N ARG A 232 -3.29 -0.72 10.85
CA ARG A 232 -4.50 -0.46 10.09
C ARG A 232 -4.28 0.90 9.44
N TRP A 233 -4.09 0.92 8.13
CA TRP A 233 -4.23 2.17 7.41
C TRP A 233 -5.65 2.65 7.72
N MET A 234 -5.76 3.82 8.36
CA MET A 234 -7.06 4.46 8.52
C MET A 234 -7.71 4.50 7.14
N ARG A 235 -9.01 4.22 7.09
CA ARG A 235 -9.87 4.00 5.91
C ARG A 235 -9.77 5.17 4.90
N CYS A 236 -8.65 5.27 4.22
CA CYS A 236 -8.32 6.39 3.36
C CYS A 236 -8.11 5.84 1.96
N LEU A 237 -9.02 6.23 1.09
CA LEU A 237 -8.83 6.23 -0.34
C LEU A 237 -7.60 7.08 -0.63
N THR A 238 -6.55 6.49 -1.17
CA THR A 238 -5.38 7.25 -1.62
C THR A 238 -5.45 7.36 -3.12
N ILE A 239 -6.15 8.36 -3.66
CA ILE A 239 -6.05 8.70 -5.09
C ILE A 239 -4.85 9.58 -5.33
N PHE A 240 -3.92 9.09 -6.14
CA PHE A 240 -2.81 9.86 -6.68
C PHE A 240 -3.19 10.40 -8.05
N ARG A 241 -3.52 11.68 -8.13
CA ARG A 241 -3.55 12.38 -9.42
C ARG A 241 -2.21 13.05 -9.60
N ALA A 242 -1.67 13.15 -10.80
CA ALA A 242 -0.55 14.05 -11.10
C ALA A 242 -0.81 14.68 -12.46
N SER A 243 -0.47 15.96 -12.60
CA SER A 243 -0.80 16.80 -13.77
C SER A 243 0.25 16.77 -14.89
N ALA A 244 1.12 15.74 -14.95
CA ALA A 244 2.18 15.57 -15.97
C ALA A 244 2.58 14.07 -16.09
N PRO A 245 3.31 13.63 -17.14
CA PRO A 245 2.92 12.52 -18.02
C PRO A 245 3.12 11.09 -17.47
N ILE A 246 3.47 10.90 -16.20
CA ILE A 246 3.54 9.55 -15.60
C ILE A 246 2.80 9.54 -14.25
N PRO A 247 1.47 9.49 -14.26
CA PRO A 247 0.68 9.44 -13.04
C PRO A 247 0.48 8.01 -12.52
N ILE A 248 1.12 7.61 -11.43
CA ILE A 248 0.67 6.46 -10.61
C ILE A 248 -0.59 6.91 -9.89
N PHE A 249 -1.78 6.38 -10.18
CA PHE A 249 -2.97 6.65 -9.36
C PHE A 249 -3.21 5.50 -8.43
N LEU A 250 -3.47 5.67 -7.15
CA LEU A 250 -3.97 4.56 -6.33
C LEU A 250 -5.50 4.67 -6.19
N CYS A 251 -6.25 3.57 -6.17
CA CYS A 251 -7.68 3.58 -5.87
C CYS A 251 -7.94 2.58 -4.75
N CYS A 252 -8.68 2.99 -3.73
CA CYS A 252 -8.94 2.28 -2.48
C CYS A 252 -10.32 2.68 -1.93
N GLU A 253 -11.35 1.86 -2.14
CA GLU A 253 -12.73 2.24 -1.80
C GLU A 253 -13.24 1.60 -0.50
N ARG A 254 -13.89 2.41 0.36
CA ARG A 254 -15.04 2.00 1.18
C ARG A 254 -15.93 3.21 1.56
N MET A 255 -17.20 3.13 1.17
CA MET A 255 -18.37 3.95 1.57
C MET A 255 -18.15 5.46 1.85
N ASN A 256 -18.56 6.28 0.87
CA ASN A 256 -19.05 7.67 0.99
C ASN A 256 -18.10 8.84 1.31
N GLN A 257 -16.76 8.69 1.38
CA GLN A 257 -15.87 9.87 1.48
C GLN A 257 -14.59 9.74 0.65
N LEU A 258 -14.23 10.84 -0.05
CA LEU A 258 -13.08 10.96 -0.93
C LEU A 258 -11.94 11.70 -0.22
N SER A 259 -10.72 11.20 -0.32
CA SER A 259 -9.50 11.97 0.01
C SER A 259 -8.41 11.65 -1.03
N VAL A 260 -7.54 12.63 -1.30
CA VAL A 260 -6.59 12.62 -2.44
C VAL A 260 -5.20 12.93 -1.90
N PHE A 261 -4.17 12.19 -2.32
CA PHE A 261 -2.76 12.45 -1.99
C PHE A 261 -1.91 12.38 -3.24
N PHE A 262 -0.82 13.14 -3.37
CA PHE A 262 -0.01 13.24 -4.59
C PHE A 262 1.40 12.63 -4.35
N LEU A 263 1.87 11.77 -5.26
CA LEU A 263 3.23 11.24 -5.32
C LEU A 263 3.77 11.68 -6.67
N ASN A 264 4.75 12.59 -6.65
CA ASN A 264 5.32 13.18 -7.85
C ASN A 264 6.59 12.40 -8.22
N LEU A 265 6.58 11.70 -9.36
CA LEU A 265 7.75 11.01 -9.90
C LEU A 265 8.50 11.92 -10.89
N PRO A 266 9.83 12.05 -10.81
CA PRO A 266 10.57 12.99 -11.65
C PRO A 266 10.79 12.48 -13.09
N HIS A 267 10.93 13.45 -13.99
CA HIS A 267 11.20 13.30 -15.43
C HIS A 267 12.45 12.47 -15.76
N TYR A 268 12.34 11.66 -16.81
CA TYR A 268 13.45 10.96 -17.44
C TYR A 268 14.23 11.91 -18.37
N ASN A 269 15.43 12.32 -17.97
CA ASN A 269 16.44 12.78 -18.92
C ASN A 269 17.82 12.23 -18.53
N LYS A 270 18.58 11.83 -19.56
CA LYS A 270 19.82 11.07 -19.42
C LYS A 270 20.84 11.84 -18.56
N ARG A 271 21.33 11.18 -17.49
CA ARG A 271 22.29 11.64 -16.46
C ARG A 271 21.67 12.48 -15.33
N SER A 272 21.15 11.84 -14.29
CA SER A 272 21.14 12.42 -12.93
C SER A 272 20.68 11.40 -11.89
N GLU A 273 21.20 11.56 -10.68
CA GLU A 273 20.80 10.84 -9.47
C GLU A 273 19.31 11.01 -9.16
N PHE A 274 18.70 9.97 -8.59
CA PHE A 274 17.27 9.90 -8.30
C PHE A 274 16.92 10.70 -7.05
N TYR A 275 15.88 11.53 -7.15
CA TYR A 275 15.48 12.44 -6.08
C TYR A 275 13.94 12.43 -5.93
N PHE A 276 13.44 11.85 -4.84
CA PHE A 276 12.00 11.81 -4.51
C PHE A 276 11.59 13.05 -3.72
N SER A 277 10.52 13.74 -4.14
CA SER A 277 9.92 14.86 -3.41
C SER A 277 8.47 14.52 -3.02
N ALA A 278 8.02 15.00 -1.87
CA ALA A 278 6.65 14.79 -1.39
C ALA A 278 5.89 16.12 -1.34
N TYR A 279 4.64 16.11 -1.77
CA TYR A 279 3.77 17.29 -1.76
C TYR A 279 2.40 16.95 -1.16
N ALA A 280 1.97 17.77 -0.22
CA ALA A 280 0.63 17.74 0.31
C ALA A 280 0.06 19.16 0.33
N SER A 281 -1.23 19.32 0.02
CA SER A 281 -1.89 20.62 0.08
C SER A 281 -3.25 20.48 0.73
N ASN A 282 -3.64 21.50 1.49
CA ASN A 282 -4.95 21.60 2.15
C ASN A 282 -5.31 20.37 3.00
N LEU A 283 -4.32 19.77 3.68
CA LEU A 283 -4.57 18.64 4.58
C LEU A 283 -5.40 19.10 5.78
N ASN A 284 -6.58 18.50 5.87
CA ASN A 284 -7.51 18.65 6.98
C ASN A 284 -7.80 17.27 7.56
N LEU A 285 -7.43 17.05 8.82
CA LEU A 285 -7.63 15.78 9.52
C LEU A 285 -8.30 16.02 10.86
N ASN A 286 -9.54 15.53 10.99
CA ASN A 286 -10.33 15.61 12.21
C ASN A 286 -10.34 14.23 12.89
N LEU A 287 -9.60 14.08 13.99
CA LEU A 287 -9.62 12.86 14.80
C LEU A 287 -10.68 12.88 15.91
N SER A 288 -11.24 14.05 16.22
CA SER A 288 -12.35 14.23 17.14
C SER A 288 -13.28 15.34 16.65
N ALA A 289 -14.52 15.37 17.17
CA ALA A 289 -15.51 16.38 16.83
C ALA A 289 -15.13 17.80 17.33
N GLU A 290 -14.16 17.91 18.24
CA GLU A 290 -13.90 19.13 18.99
C GLU A 290 -12.77 19.99 18.41
N ALA A 291 -11.84 19.41 17.62
CA ALA A 291 -10.82 20.19 16.91
C ALA A 291 -10.14 19.41 15.76
N PRO A 292 -9.84 20.07 14.62
CA PRO A 292 -8.93 19.53 13.61
C PRO A 292 -7.52 19.34 14.17
N VAL A 293 -6.95 18.15 14.00
CA VAL A 293 -5.57 17.83 14.37
C VAL A 293 -4.58 18.34 13.31
N LEU A 294 -5.00 18.33 12.05
CA LEU A 294 -4.35 19.05 10.96
C LEU A 294 -5.40 19.97 10.33
N CYS A 295 -5.10 21.27 10.18
CA CYS A 295 -5.98 22.25 9.56
C CYS A 295 -5.22 23.02 8.49
N ASN A 296 -5.65 22.91 7.23
CA ASN A 296 -5.06 23.58 6.07
C ASN A 296 -3.52 23.45 5.96
N VAL A 297 -2.98 22.27 6.29
CA VAL A 297 -1.53 22.06 6.18
C VAL A 297 -1.16 21.85 4.71
N SER A 298 -0.28 22.72 4.21
CA SER A 298 0.35 22.58 2.90
C SER A 298 1.86 22.39 3.09
N LEU A 299 2.41 21.36 2.48
CA LEU A 299 3.77 20.91 2.69
C LEU A 299 4.40 20.57 1.33
N PHE A 300 5.59 21.11 1.10
CA PHE A 300 6.45 20.70 0.00
C PHE A 300 7.78 20.23 0.59
N LEU A 301 8.11 18.96 0.39
CA LEU A 301 9.36 18.36 0.82
C LEU A 301 10.29 18.20 -0.38
N PRO A 302 11.35 19.04 -0.49
CA PRO A 302 12.33 18.89 -1.55
C PRO A 302 13.11 17.60 -1.37
N ALA A 303 13.48 16.99 -2.49
CA ALA A 303 14.24 15.76 -2.49
C ALA A 303 15.64 15.92 -1.87
N ALA A 304 16.14 14.83 -1.27
CA ALA A 304 17.44 14.73 -0.59
C ALA A 304 17.70 15.74 0.54
N LYS A 305 16.63 16.31 1.12
CA LYS A 305 16.72 17.04 2.37
C LYS A 305 16.02 16.24 3.47
N MET A 306 16.80 15.85 4.47
CA MET A 306 16.26 15.35 5.72
C MET A 306 15.38 16.44 6.33
N THR A 307 14.07 16.20 6.37
CA THR A 307 13.10 17.16 6.90
C THR A 307 12.58 16.64 8.23
N PHE A 308 12.68 17.46 9.26
CA PHE A 308 12.19 17.14 10.60
C PHE A 308 10.90 17.91 10.86
N PHE A 309 9.86 17.20 11.28
CA PHE A 309 8.64 17.81 11.82
C PHE A 309 8.79 17.95 13.33
N VAL A 310 9.01 19.17 13.79
CA VAL A 310 9.15 19.48 15.21
C VAL A 310 7.89 20.19 15.69
N GLY A 311 7.32 19.73 16.81
CA GLY A 311 6.13 20.32 17.39
C GLY A 311 5.78 19.65 18.72
N ALA A 312 5.01 20.34 19.56
CA ALA A 312 4.59 19.81 20.85
C ALA A 312 3.72 18.54 20.69
N SER A 313 3.58 17.75 21.75
CA SER A 313 2.70 16.57 21.73
C SER A 313 1.27 16.97 21.34
N GLY A 314 0.62 16.18 20.47
CA GLY A 314 -0.73 16.48 19.95
C GLY A 314 -0.78 17.31 18.66
N PHE A 315 0.34 17.87 18.17
CA PHE A 315 0.36 18.77 17.00
C PHE A 315 0.40 18.05 15.64
N GLY A 316 -0.10 16.82 15.57
CA GLY A 316 -0.22 16.08 14.30
C GLY A 316 1.08 15.70 13.59
N LYS A 317 2.27 16.00 14.12
CA LYS A 317 3.57 15.68 13.49
C LYS A 317 3.85 14.19 13.22
N SER A 318 3.14 13.28 13.89
CA SER A 318 3.22 11.82 13.65
C SER A 318 2.11 11.30 12.74
N LEU A 319 1.12 12.14 12.43
CA LEU A 319 0.03 11.88 11.48
C LEU A 319 0.46 12.36 10.09
#